data_AF-A0A8K0DM38-F1
#
_entry.id   AF-A0A8K0DM38-F1
#
_cell.length_a   1.000
_cell.length_b   1.000
_cell.length_c   1.000
_cell.angle_alpha   90.00
_cell.angle_beta   90.00
_cell.angle_gamma   90.00
#
_symmetry.space_group_name_H-M   'P 1'
#
loop_
_entity.id
_entity.type
_entity.pdbx_description
1 polymer ?
#
loop_
_entity_poly.entity_id
_entity_poly.type
_entity_poly.pdbx_seq_one_letter_code
_entity_poly.pdbx_strand_id
1 'polypeptide(L)'
;MARGGSLRGATQDLGAFHRKSPLALGQRFSNWKHAYERLRVHEISLGHKNCVLKMKMQGLAVFRIDSKLFEQLEDERKYWRNVLLRVVVAVECLAARGLSLRGKTDKFGSLDLNLETL
;
A
#
# COMPACT_ATOMS: atom_id res chain seq x y z
N MET A 1 8.82 61.29 -18.05
CA MET A 1 9.36 60.49 -19.16
C MET A 1 10.76 59.99 -18.81
N ALA A 2 10.91 58.72 -18.49
CA ALA A 2 12.18 58.00 -18.44
C ALA A 2 11.89 56.50 -18.64
N ARG A 3 12.81 55.84 -19.34
CA ARG A 3 12.63 54.62 -20.14
C ARG A 3 12.47 53.36 -19.28
N GLY A 4 11.71 52.40 -19.81
CA GLY A 4 11.43 51.12 -19.16
C GLY A 4 12.61 50.17 -19.03
N GLY A 5 12.48 49.26 -18.06
CA GLY A 5 13.33 48.09 -17.86
C GLY A 5 12.45 46.86 -17.62
N SER A 6 12.51 45.93 -18.56
CA SER A 6 11.82 44.65 -18.60
C SER A 6 12.36 43.67 -17.56
N LEU A 7 11.52 43.20 -16.63
CA LEU A 7 11.81 42.04 -15.78
C LEU A 7 10.89 40.88 -16.19
N ARG A 8 11.21 40.23 -17.31
CA ARG A 8 10.75 38.86 -17.57
C ARG A 8 11.61 37.94 -16.69
N GLY A 9 11.05 37.53 -15.56
CA GLY A 9 11.59 36.46 -14.74
C GLY A 9 11.72 35.19 -15.55
N ALA A 10 12.91 34.61 -15.53
CA ALA A 10 13.30 33.42 -16.26
C ALA A 10 12.37 32.24 -15.93
N THR A 11 11.56 31.83 -16.91
CA THR A 11 11.03 30.47 -16.95
C THR A 11 12.23 29.54 -17.10
N GLN A 12 12.59 28.83 -16.02
CA GLN A 12 13.60 27.79 -16.08
C GLN A 12 13.10 26.70 -17.04
N ASP A 13 13.68 26.75 -18.24
CA ASP A 13 13.95 25.66 -19.16
C ASP A 13 13.18 24.35 -18.91
N LEU A 14 11.96 24.31 -19.45
CA LEU A 14 11.14 23.11 -19.65
C LEU A 14 11.56 22.37 -20.93
N GLY A 15 12.86 22.31 -21.22
CA GLY A 15 13.38 21.98 -22.55
C GLY A 15 14.59 21.05 -22.56
N ALA A 16 14.58 19.90 -21.86
CA ALA A 16 15.60 18.87 -22.11
C ALA A 16 15.24 17.42 -21.75
N PHE A 17 13.96 17.03 -21.62
CA PHE A 17 13.60 15.65 -21.26
C PHE A 17 13.50 14.67 -22.45
N HIS A 18 14.33 14.85 -23.48
CA HIS A 18 14.31 13.95 -24.63
C HIS A 18 15.69 13.48 -25.08
N ARG A 19 16.39 12.77 -24.18
CA ARG A 19 17.11 11.58 -24.64
C ARG A 19 16.22 10.37 -24.40
N LYS A 20 15.50 9.96 -25.45
CA LYS A 20 14.79 8.67 -25.44
C LYS A 20 15.79 7.60 -25.03
N SER A 21 15.44 6.82 -24.00
CA SER A 21 16.17 5.59 -23.75
C SER A 21 16.17 4.80 -25.06
N PRO A 22 17.28 4.16 -25.45
CA PRO A 22 17.31 3.27 -26.62
C PRO A 22 16.33 2.09 -26.53
N LEU A 23 15.74 1.88 -25.36
CA LEU A 23 14.66 0.92 -25.10
C LEU A 23 13.26 1.56 -25.22
N ALA A 24 13.17 2.88 -25.39
CA ALA A 24 11.93 3.63 -25.49
C ALA A 24 11.52 3.86 -26.96
N LEU A 25 10.61 2.98 -27.39
CA LEU A 25 9.55 3.17 -28.39
C LEU A 25 9.97 3.38 -29.86
N GLY A 26 9.72 2.34 -30.66
CA GLY A 26 9.50 2.44 -32.12
C GLY A 26 10.20 1.36 -32.94
N GLN A 27 11.39 0.94 -32.53
CA GLN A 27 12.15 -0.12 -33.20
C GLN A 27 12.47 -1.23 -32.20
N ARG A 28 12.14 -2.47 -32.57
CA ARG A 28 12.48 -3.65 -31.76
C ARG A 28 13.99 -3.69 -31.59
N PHE A 29 14.46 -3.87 -30.36
CA PHE A 29 15.88 -4.09 -30.09
C PHE A 29 16.32 -5.33 -30.88
N SER A 30 17.24 -5.19 -31.82
CA SER A 30 17.68 -6.27 -32.72
C SER A 30 19.01 -6.88 -32.30
N ASN A 31 19.83 -6.14 -31.55
CA ASN A 31 21.18 -6.53 -31.13
C ASN A 31 21.19 -7.28 -29.78
N TRP A 32 20.37 -8.32 -29.66
CA TRP A 32 20.26 -9.13 -28.43
C TRP A 32 21.58 -9.76 -27.97
N LYS A 33 22.48 -10.09 -28.91
CA LYS A 33 23.83 -10.60 -28.61
C LYS A 33 24.65 -9.66 -27.72
N HIS A 34 24.34 -8.36 -27.73
CA HIS A 34 25.00 -7.33 -26.91
C HIS A 34 24.03 -6.69 -25.89
N ALA A 35 22.95 -7.38 -25.51
CA ALA A 35 21.94 -6.86 -24.59
C ALA A 35 22.54 -6.47 -23.23
N TYR A 36 23.50 -7.26 -22.72
CA TYR A 36 24.16 -6.99 -21.44
C TYR A 36 24.85 -5.62 -21.40
N GLU A 37 25.67 -5.30 -22.40
CA GLU A 37 26.36 -4.00 -22.48
C GLU A 37 25.35 -2.85 -22.55
N ARG A 38 24.25 -3.06 -23.27
CA ARG A 38 23.18 -2.07 -23.37
C ARG A 38 22.43 -1.87 -22.05
N LEU A 39 22.18 -2.95 -21.32
CA LEU A 39 21.55 -2.91 -20.00
C LEU A 39 22.45 -2.18 -18.99
N ARG A 40 23.74 -2.50 -18.98
CA ARG A 40 24.74 -1.85 -18.13
C ARG A 40 24.74 -0.33 -18.33
N VAL A 41 24.74 0.14 -19.58
CA VAL A 41 24.64 1.58 -19.90
C VAL A 41 23.31 2.18 -19.46
N HIS A 42 22.20 1.44 -19.57
CA HIS A 42 20.89 1.89 -19.11
C HIS A 42 20.83 2.03 -17.59
N GLU A 43 21.29 1.04 -16.82
CA GLU A 43 21.24 1.03 -15.35
C GLU A 43 22.01 2.21 -14.73
N ILE A 44 23.15 2.59 -15.32
CA ILE A 44 23.93 3.74 -14.85
C ILE A 44 23.38 5.09 -15.35
N SER A 45 22.44 5.07 -16.31
CA SER A 45 21.89 6.29 -16.90
C SER A 45 21.11 7.11 -15.88
N LEU A 46 21.14 8.43 -16.04
CA LEU A 46 20.38 9.34 -15.19
C LEU A 46 18.87 9.06 -15.25
N GLY A 47 18.37 8.64 -16.42
CA GLY A 47 16.95 8.27 -16.58
C GLY A 47 16.55 7.10 -15.69
N HIS A 48 17.33 6.02 -15.70
CA HIS A 48 17.09 4.87 -14.82
C HIS A 48 17.17 5.27 -13.35
N LYS A 49 18.24 5.97 -12.95
CA LYS A 49 18.43 6.44 -11.56
C LYS A 49 17.27 7.31 -11.10
N ASN A 50 16.81 8.26 -11.92
CA ASN A 50 15.67 9.11 -11.60
C ASN A 50 14.37 8.31 -11.46
N CYS A 51 14.14 7.32 -12.33
CA CYS A 51 12.97 6.44 -12.21
C CYS A 51 13.01 5.61 -10.91
N VAL A 52 14.17 5.02 -10.57
CA VAL A 52 14.34 4.27 -9.32
C VAL A 52 14.12 5.16 -8.10
N LEU A 53 14.68 6.38 -8.09
CA LEU A 53 14.45 7.36 -7.04
C LEU A 53 12.98 7.75 -6.95
N LYS A 54 12.31 8.04 -8.07
CA LYS A 54 10.89 8.37 -8.11
C LYS A 54 10.03 7.24 -7.57
N MET A 55 10.32 5.99 -7.94
CA MET A 55 9.64 4.80 -7.42
C MET A 55 9.80 4.70 -5.90
N LYS A 56 11.02 4.88 -5.39
CA LYS A 56 11.30 4.88 -3.94
C LYS A 56 10.54 5.99 -3.21
N MET A 57 10.53 7.21 -3.75
CA MET A 57 9.82 8.34 -3.16
C MET A 57 8.31 8.16 -3.19
N GLN A 58 7.76 7.53 -4.24
CA GLN A 58 6.33 7.17 -4.30
C GLN A 58 5.95 6.14 -3.22
N GLY A 59 6.86 5.25 -2.84
CA GLY A 59 6.69 4.35 -1.69
C GLY A 59 6.56 5.06 -0.33
N LEU A 60 6.86 6.36 -0.28
CA LEU A 60 6.71 7.21 0.91
C LEU A 60 5.55 8.22 0.77
N ALA A 61 4.88 8.27 -0.38
CA ALA A 61 3.84 9.25 -0.68
C ALA A 61 2.47 8.81 -0.16
N VAL A 62 1.54 9.77 -0.03
CA VAL A 62 0.18 9.58 0.52
C VAL A 62 -0.74 8.75 -0.39
N PHE A 63 -0.32 8.42 -1.61
CA PHE A 63 -1.09 7.61 -2.58
C PHE A 63 -0.23 6.49 -3.15
N ARG A 64 0.19 5.58 -2.29
CA ARG A 64 0.95 4.42 -2.73
C ARG A 64 0.06 3.47 -3.52
N ILE A 65 0.68 2.72 -4.42
CA ILE A 65 -0.03 1.71 -5.23
C ILE A 65 -0.63 0.62 -4.31
N ASP A 66 -0.01 0.36 -3.16
CA ASP A 66 -0.46 -0.60 -2.15
C ASP A 66 -1.40 0.01 -1.08
N SER A 67 -1.81 1.27 -1.20
CA SER A 67 -2.70 1.91 -0.21
C SER A 67 -3.98 1.10 0.02
N LYS A 68 -4.58 0.55 -1.04
CA LYS A 68 -5.81 -0.24 -0.89
C LYS A 68 -5.60 -1.56 -0.15
N LEU A 69 -4.46 -2.20 -0.38
CA LEU A 69 -4.07 -3.42 0.34
C LEU A 69 -3.85 -3.12 1.82
N PHE A 70 -3.20 -1.98 2.12
CA PHE A 70 -2.99 -1.56 3.49
C PHE A 70 -4.31 -1.28 4.23
N GLU A 71 -5.27 -0.62 3.59
CA GLU A 71 -6.62 -0.42 4.14
C GLU A 71 -7.29 -1.75 4.50
N GLN A 72 -7.27 -2.73 3.59
CA GLN A 72 -7.85 -4.06 3.83
C GLN A 72 -7.20 -4.76 5.04
N LEU A 73 -5.88 -4.69 5.16
CA LEU A 73 -5.15 -5.27 6.29
C LEU A 73 -5.51 -4.60 7.62
N GLU A 74 -5.66 -3.28 7.65
CA GLU A 74 -6.08 -2.57 8.87
C GLU A 74 -7.54 -2.89 9.24
N ASP A 75 -8.43 -2.99 8.25
CA ASP A 75 -9.83 -3.36 8.46
C ASP A 75 -9.96 -4.77 9.04
N GLU A 76 -9.26 -5.75 8.48
CA GLU A 76 -9.21 -7.11 9.01
C GLU A 76 -8.63 -7.14 10.43
N ARG A 77 -7.53 -6.40 10.66
CA ARG A 77 -6.91 -6.32 11.98
C ARG A 77 -7.88 -5.73 13.02
N LYS A 78 -8.62 -4.69 12.65
CA LYS A 78 -9.64 -4.07 13.50
C LYS A 78 -10.78 -5.04 13.78
N TYR A 79 -11.25 -5.76 12.76
CA TYR A 79 -12.30 -6.77 12.91
C TYR A 79 -11.88 -7.87 13.91
N TRP A 80 -10.70 -8.45 13.72
CA TRP A 80 -10.20 -9.53 14.59
C TRP A 80 -9.94 -9.07 16.03
N ARG A 81 -9.43 -7.84 16.23
CA ARG A 81 -9.33 -7.25 17.57
C ARG A 81 -10.69 -7.13 18.26
N ASN A 82 -11.72 -6.70 17.53
CA ASN A 82 -13.08 -6.60 18.07
C ASN A 82 -13.70 -7.96 18.37
N VAL A 83 -13.38 -9.00 17.58
CA VAL A 83 -13.77 -10.39 17.90
C VAL A 83 -13.12 -10.83 19.21
N LEU A 84 -11.81 -10.67 19.34
CA LEU A 84 -11.06 -11.06 20.54
C LEU A 84 -11.54 -10.31 21.78
N LEU A 85 -11.78 -8.99 21.67
CA LEU A 85 -12.28 -8.19 22.79
C LEU A 85 -13.62 -8.73 23.31
N ARG A 86 -14.56 -9.09 22.43
CA ARG A 86 -15.84 -9.68 22.83
C ARG A 86 -15.67 -11.02 23.53
N VAL A 87 -14.75 -11.85 23.05
CA VAL A 87 -14.43 -13.14 23.70
C VAL A 87 -13.86 -12.92 25.10
N VAL A 88 -12.89 -12.01 25.24
CA VAL A 88 -12.28 -11.68 26.54
C VAL A 88 -13.34 -11.17 27.51
N VAL A 89 -14.16 -10.20 27.10
CA VAL A 89 -15.24 -9.65 27.94
C VAL A 89 -16.24 -10.73 28.35
N ALA A 90 -16.61 -11.64 27.44
CA ALA A 90 -17.50 -12.75 27.77
C ALA A 90 -16.88 -13.69 28.82
N VAL A 91 -15.60 -14.05 28.66
CA VAL A 91 -14.86 -14.89 29.61
C VAL A 91 -14.75 -14.21 30.97
N GLU A 92 -14.38 -12.92 31.02
CA GLU A 92 -14.31 -12.14 32.26
C GLU A 92 -15.68 -12.07 32.95
N CYS A 93 -16.76 -11.84 32.19
CA CYS A 93 -18.11 -11.78 32.74
C CYS A 93 -18.59 -13.09 33.35
N LEU A 94 -18.24 -14.23 32.73
CA LEU A 94 -18.56 -15.56 33.24
C LEU A 94 -17.73 -15.88 34.48
N ALA A 95 -16.41 -15.65 34.41
CA ALA A 95 -15.50 -15.89 35.51
C ALA A 95 -15.83 -15.06 36.76
N ALA A 96 -16.12 -13.76 36.59
CA ALA A 96 -16.49 -12.86 37.68
C ALA A 96 -17.79 -13.28 38.40
N ARG A 97 -18.65 -14.07 37.74
CA ARG A 97 -19.90 -14.59 38.29
C ARG A 97 -19.81 -16.05 38.75
N GLY A 98 -18.64 -16.68 38.62
CA GLY A 98 -18.46 -18.10 38.91
C GLY A 98 -19.25 -19.02 37.96
N LEU A 99 -19.60 -18.54 36.75
CA LEU A 99 -20.33 -19.32 35.76
C LEU A 99 -19.36 -20.19 34.95
N SER A 100 -19.83 -21.34 34.48
CA SER A 100 -19.04 -22.21 33.62
C SER A 100 -18.78 -21.53 32.27
N LEU A 101 -17.53 -21.63 31.77
CA LEU A 101 -17.16 -21.14 30.44
C LEU A 101 -17.72 -21.99 29.29
N ARG A 102 -18.26 -23.17 29.62
CA ARG A 102 -18.84 -24.13 28.69
C ARG A 102 -20.26 -24.49 29.14
N GLY A 103 -21.16 -24.63 28.17
CA GLY A 103 -22.52 -25.11 28.38
C GLY A 103 -22.62 -26.64 28.43
N LYS A 104 -23.85 -27.15 28.51
CA LYS A 104 -24.14 -28.59 28.57
C LYS A 104 -23.93 -29.29 27.22
N THR A 105 -24.01 -28.54 26.13
CA THR A 105 -23.90 -29.00 24.74
C THR A 105 -22.82 -28.22 24.00
N ASP A 106 -22.05 -28.91 23.16
CA ASP A 106 -21.08 -28.30 22.23
C ASP A 106 -21.72 -27.82 20.93
N LYS A 107 -23.03 -28.06 20.74
CA LYS A 107 -23.74 -27.66 19.52
C LYS A 107 -24.01 -26.15 19.56
N PHE A 108 -23.33 -25.44 18.68
CA PHE A 108 -23.56 -24.02 18.46
C PHE A 108 -25.01 -23.76 18.01
N GLY A 109 -25.69 -22.81 18.64
CA GLY A 109 -27.11 -22.50 18.37
C GLY A 109 -28.11 -23.45 19.03
N SER A 110 -27.68 -24.40 19.87
CA SER A 110 -28.60 -25.19 20.68
C SER A 110 -29.25 -24.30 21.75
N LEU A 111 -30.57 -24.16 21.67
CA LEU A 111 -31.36 -23.48 22.68
C LEU A 111 -31.66 -24.48 23.80
N ASP A 112 -30.83 -24.53 24.85
CA ASP A 112 -31.20 -25.19 26.11
C ASP A 112 -32.18 -24.27 26.86
N LEU A 113 -33.38 -24.11 26.31
CA LEU A 113 -34.52 -23.52 27.02
C LEU A 113 -35.17 -24.64 27.84
N ASN A 114 -34.73 -24.81 29.09
CA ASN A 114 -35.48 -25.60 30.06
C ASN A 114 -36.80 -24.85 30.36
N LEU A 115 -37.88 -25.26 29.68
CA LEU A 115 -39.23 -24.74 29.92
C LEU A 115 -39.89 -25.25 31.22
N GLU A 116 -39.16 -25.93 32.11
CA GLU A 116 -39.75 -26.58 33.30
C GLU A 116 -39.74 -25.72 34.59
N THR A 117 -39.48 -24.40 34.51
CA THR A 117 -39.55 -23.52 35.70
C THR A 117 -40.19 -22.15 35.42
N LEU A 118 -41.40 -22.17 34.84
CA LEU A 118 -42.38 -21.08 35.00
C LEU A 118 -43.65 -21.63 35.66
#